data_AF-A0A973BC82-F1
#
_entry.id   AF-A0A973BC82-F1
#
_cell.length_a   1.000
_cell.length_b   1.000
_cell.length_c   1.000
_cell.angle_alpha   90.00
_cell.angle_beta   90.00
_cell.angle_gamma   90.00
#
_symmetry.space_group_name_H-M   'P 1'
#
loop_
_entity.id
_entity.type
_entity.pdbx_description
1 polymer ?
#
loop_
_entity_poly.entity_id
_entity_poly.type
_entity_poly.pdbx_seq_one_letter_code
_entity_poly.pdbx_strand_id
1 'polypeptide(L)' 'MNKLVALRTQRNLTQEELAEKSGISSRTIQRIEAGTVPKGHTLKTLA' A
#
# COMPACT_ATOMS: atom_id res chain seq x y z
N MET A 1 6.81 -0.22 -12.99
CA MET A 1 6.47 0.57 -11.79
C MET A 1 5.22 -0.02 -11.16
N ASN A 2 5.22 -0.23 -9.84
CA ASN A 2 4.08 -0.82 -9.15
C ASN A 2 2.96 0.21 -8.97
N LYS A 3 1.70 -0.16 -9.26
CA LYS A 3 0.54 0.75 -9.20
C LYS A 3 0.38 1.40 -7.83
N LEU A 4 0.70 0.66 -6.76
CA LEU A 4 0.58 1.16 -5.39
C LEU A 4 1.59 2.27 -5.08
N VAL A 5 2.83 2.12 -5.57
CA VAL A 5 3.87 3.17 -5.44
C VAL A 5 3.41 4.45 -6.12
N ALA A 6 2.85 4.34 -7.33
CA ALA A 6 2.35 5.50 -8.07
C ALA A 6 1.20 6.23 -7.34
N LEU A 7 0.24 5.48 -6.80
CA LEU A 7 -0.85 6.04 -5.98
C LEU A 7 -0.32 6.70 -4.70
N ARG A 8 0.66 6.06 -4.04
CA ARG A 8 1.30 6.57 -2.83
C ARG A 8 2.00 7.91 -3.10
N THR A 9 2.81 7.97 -4.15
CA THR A 9 3.54 9.20 -4.52
C THR A 9 2.61 10.29 -5.03
N GLN A 10 1.55 9.93 -5.76
CA GLN A 10 0.53 10.90 -6.19
C GLN A 10 -0.18 11.54 -5.00
N ARG A 11 -0.33 10.82 -3.88
CA ARG A 11 -0.90 11.33 -2.64
C ARG A 11 0.14 11.90 -1.68
N ASN A 12 1.42 12.00 -2.06
CA ASN A 12 2.53 12.42 -1.21
C ASN A 12 2.60 11.67 0.14
N LEU A 13 2.25 10.39 0.15
CA LEU A 13 2.27 9.57 1.36
C LEU A 13 3.58 8.80 1.51
N THR A 14 4.05 8.60 2.74
CA THR A 14 5.10 7.60 3.03
C THR A 14 4.51 6.20 3.12
N GLN A 15 5.38 5.19 3.18
CA GLN A 15 4.93 3.80 3.38
C GLN A 15 4.29 3.64 4.78
N GLU A 16 4.79 4.34 5.80
CA GLU A 16 4.18 4.35 7.14
C GLU A 16 2.81 5.02 7.12
N GLU A 17 2.68 6.19 6.50
CA GLU A 17 1.40 6.92 6.46
C GLU A 17 0.33 6.15 5.68
N LEU A 18 0.71 5.53 4.56
CA LEU A 18 -0.21 4.69 3.79
C LEU A 18 -0.61 3.45 4.59
N ALA A 19 0.32 2.86 5.33
CA ALA A 19 0.06 1.75 6.23
C ALA A 19 -0.94 2.12 7.33
N GLU A 20 -0.71 3.24 8.03
CA GLU A 20 -1.58 3.74 9.08
C GLU A 20 -2.99 4.05 8.55
N LYS A 21 -3.09 4.78 7.43
CA LYS A 21 -4.37 5.09 6.78
C LYS A 21 -5.12 3.84 6.32
N SER A 22 -4.40 2.82 5.86
CA SER A 22 -5.00 1.57 5.36
C SER A 22 -5.21 0.53 6.47
N GLY A 23 -4.82 0.82 7.71
CA GLY A 23 -4.91 -0.10 8.85
C GLY A 23 -4.06 -1.36 8.71
N ILE A 24 -2.96 -1.30 7.94
CA ILE A 24 -2.04 -2.43 7.70
C ILE A 24 -0.62 -2.04 8.05
N SER A 25 0.29 -3.01 8.18
CA SER A 25 1.69 -2.71 8.46
C SER A 25 2.43 -2.11 7.25
N SER A 26 3.41 -1.25 7.50
CA SER A 26 4.34 -0.74 6.46
C SER A 26 5.07 -1.86 5.73
N ARG A 27 5.33 -2.98 6.41
CA ARG A 27 5.88 -4.21 5.82
C ARG A 27 4.91 -4.85 4.82
N THR A 28 3.61 -4.77 5.05
CA THR A 28 2.59 -5.22 4.10
C THR A 28 2.61 -4.32 2.86
N ILE A 29 2.68 -3.00 3.04
CA ILE A 29 2.84 -2.04 1.94
C ILE A 29 4.08 -2.36 1.11
N GLN A 30 5.25 -2.53 1.74
CA GLN A 30 6.49 -2.89 1.04
C GLN A 30 6.36 -4.20 0.25
N ARG A 31 5.76 -5.24 0.84
CA ARG A 31 5.53 -6.50 0.14
C ARG A 31 4.65 -6.31 -1.09
N ILE A 32 3.61 -5.49 -0.99
CA ILE A 32 2.73 -5.19 -2.12
C ILE A 32 3.48 -4.39 -3.19
N GLU A 33 4.24 -3.36 -2.79
CA GLU A 33 5.10 -2.57 -3.68
C GLU A 33 6.20 -3.43 -4.34
N ALA A 34 6.65 -4.51 -3.70
CA ALA A 34 7.60 -5.48 -4.24
C ALA A 34 6.96 -6.54 -5.16
N GLY A 35 5.63 -6.53 -5.33
CA GLY A 35 4.92 -7.44 -6.25
C GLY A 35 4.05 -8.51 -5.59
N THR A 36 3.88 -8.47 -4.26
CA THR A 36 2.89 -9.33 -3.59
C THR A 36 1.49 -8.85 -3.95
N VAL A 37 0.65 -9.73 -4.50
CA VAL A 37 -0.75 -9.40 -4.77
C VAL A 37 -1.53 -9.35 -3.46
N PRO A 38 -2.08 -8.19 -3.04
CA PRO A 38 -2.93 -8.12 -1.86
C PRO A 38 -4.21 -8.93 -2.10
N LYS A 39 -4.63 -9.75 -1.13
CA LYS A 39 -5.84 -10.57 -1.22
C LYS A 39 -6.82 -10.16 -0.12
N GLY A 40 -8.12 -10.15 -0.46
CA GLY A 40 -9.19 -9.93 0.51
C GLY A 40 -9.19 -8.52 1.12
N HIS A 41 -9.01 -8.45 2.45
CA HIS A 41 -9.14 -7.22 3.25
C HIS A 41 -8.22 -6.09 2.79
N THR A 42 -6.98 -6.42 2.40
CA THR A 42 -5.99 -5.43 1.95
C THR A 42 -6.36 -4.77 0.62
N LEU A 43 -7.06 -5.50 -0.26
CA LEU A 43 -7.55 -4.94 -1.52
C LEU A 43 -8.72 -3.97 -1.27
N LYS A 44 -9.55 -4.24 -0.25
CA LYS A 44 -10.63 -3.34 0.17
C LYS A 44 -10.14 -2.08 0.88
N THR A 45 -9.06 -2.14 1.65
CA THR A 45 -8.52 -0.96 2.35
C THR A 45 -7.68 -0.05 1.46
N LEU A 46 -7.18 -0.56 0.34
CA LEU A 46 -6.42 0.22 -0.66
C LEU A 46 -7.26 0.69 -1.87
N ALA A 47 -8.51 0.23 -2.00
CA ALA A 47 -9.47 0.67 -3.02
C ALA A 47 -10.11 2.01 -2.63
#